data_AF-A0A917EB99-F1
#
_entry.id   AF-A0A917EB99-F1
#
_cell.length_a   1.000
_cell.length_b   1.000
_cell.length_c   1.000
_cell.angle_alpha   90.00
_cell.angle_beta   90.00
_cell.angle_gamma   90.00
#
_symmetry.space_group_name_H-M   'P 1'
#
loop_
_entity.id
_entity.type
_entity.pdbx_description
1 polymer ?
#
loop_
_entity_poly.entity_id
_entity_poly.type
_entity_poly.pdbx_seq_one_letter_code
_entity_poly.pdbx_strand_id
1 'polypeptide(L)'
;MSPGTETWLSAFWEISSERQIGMGLGQVPGSAIDRWAAKLGVAEPGMFRACIRAMDGVYLDHANKRPDEEDVIMPEPRKPGTLGFLLATAGK
;
A
#
# COMPACT_ATOMS: atom_id res chain seq x y z
N MET A 1 -5.42 14.29 -9.27
CA MET A 1 -5.65 12.84 -9.35
C MET A 1 -6.16 12.53 -10.76
N SER A 2 -5.61 11.52 -11.47
CA SER A 2 -6.11 11.20 -12.81
C SER A 2 -7.46 10.46 -12.70
N PRO A 3 -8.48 10.81 -13.49
CA PRO A 3 -9.71 10.04 -13.59
C PRO A 3 -9.37 8.59 -13.96
N GLY A 4 -9.77 7.63 -13.14
CA GLY A 4 -9.51 6.18 -13.34
C GLY A 4 -8.59 5.54 -12.30
N THR A 5 -7.62 6.26 -11.72
CA THR A 5 -6.72 5.70 -10.70
C THR A 5 -7.47 5.40 -9.38
N GLU A 6 -8.42 6.26 -9.02
CA GLU A 6 -9.28 6.05 -7.85
C GLU A 6 -10.16 4.81 -7.99
N THR A 7 -10.64 4.51 -9.19
CA THR A 7 -11.45 3.33 -9.47
C THR A 7 -10.65 2.04 -9.28
N TRP A 8 -9.40 2.01 -9.74
CA TRP A 8 -8.53 0.83 -9.59
C TRP A 8 -8.05 0.64 -8.16
N LEU A 9 -7.79 1.74 -7.45
CA LEU A 9 -7.46 1.69 -6.02
C LEU A 9 -8.66 1.22 -5.18
N SER A 10 -9.87 1.70 -5.47
CA SER A 10 -11.08 1.20 -4.81
C SER A 10 -11.30 -0.28 -5.11
N ALA A 11 -11.09 -0.72 -6.36
CA ALA A 11 -11.19 -2.13 -6.73
C ALA A 11 -10.16 -2.98 -5.97
N PHE A 12 -8.93 -2.49 -5.78
CA PHE A 12 -7.91 -3.17 -4.99
C PHE A 12 -8.38 -3.47 -3.55
N TRP A 13 -9.00 -2.50 -2.88
CA TRP A 13 -9.50 -2.71 -1.52
C TRP A 13 -10.65 -3.71 -1.45
N GLU A 14 -11.58 -3.65 -2.40
CA GLU A 14 -12.68 -4.61 -2.50
C GLU A 14 -12.17 -6.03 -2.77
N ILE A 15 -11.29 -6.20 -3.76
CA ILE A 15 -10.68 -7.49 -4.12
C ILE A 15 -9.86 -8.05 -2.95
N SER A 16 -9.25 -7.18 -2.14
CA SER A 16 -8.44 -7.60 -1.00
C SER A 16 -9.25 -8.31 0.09
N SER A 17 -10.57 -8.19 0.10
CA SER A 17 -11.44 -8.98 1.00
C SER A 17 -11.46 -10.49 0.66
N GLU A 18 -11.12 -10.86 -0.58
CA GLU A 18 -11.11 -12.26 -1.05
C GLU A 18 -9.79 -12.99 -0.79
N ARG A 19 -8.84 -12.34 -0.09
CA ARG A 19 -7.51 -12.89 0.18
C ARG A 19 -7.59 -14.07 1.15
N GLN A 20 -6.69 -15.03 0.94
CA GLN A 20 -6.44 -16.07 1.93
C GLN A 20 -5.80 -15.46 3.18
N ILE A 21 -6.30 -15.89 4.35
CA ILE A 21 -5.74 -15.61 5.67
C ILE A 21 -5.12 -16.91 6.20
N GLY A 22 -3.84 -16.87 6.61
CA GLY A 22 -3.09 -18.02 7.12
C GLY A 22 -1.89 -17.62 7.97
N MET A 23 -0.72 -18.24 7.77
CA MET A 23 0.57 -17.89 8.42
C MET A 23 1.15 -16.54 7.89
N GLY A 24 0.29 -15.57 7.62
CA GLY A 24 0.56 -14.35 6.86
C GLY A 24 -0.57 -14.04 5.88
N LEU A 25 -0.58 -12.81 5.37
CA LEU A 25 -1.50 -12.43 4.29
C LEU A 25 -1.00 -12.98 2.96
N GLY A 26 -1.89 -13.64 2.23
CA GLY A 26 -1.63 -14.15 0.89
C GLY A 26 -1.89 -13.12 -0.22
N GLN A 27 -1.33 -13.41 -1.39
CA GLN A 27 -1.62 -12.66 -2.61
C GLN A 27 -3.12 -12.65 -2.95
N VAL A 28 -3.54 -11.61 -3.67
CA VAL A 28 -4.88 -11.57 -4.26
C VAL A 28 -5.06 -12.75 -5.23
N PRO A 29 -6.18 -13.50 -5.14
CA PRO A 29 -6.51 -14.52 -6.12
C PRO A 29 -6.60 -13.94 -7.54
N GLY A 30 -5.90 -14.54 -8.51
CA GLY A 30 -5.92 -14.05 -9.90
C GLY A 30 -7.33 -14.03 -10.51
N SER A 31 -8.16 -15.01 -10.15
CA SER A 31 -9.56 -15.08 -10.57
C SER A 31 -10.40 -13.90 -10.08
N ALA A 32 -10.13 -13.36 -8.89
CA ALA A 32 -10.80 -12.17 -8.38
C ALA A 32 -10.45 -10.93 -9.20
N ILE A 33 -9.18 -10.78 -9.59
CA ILE A 33 -8.71 -9.70 -10.47
C ILE A 33 -9.41 -9.78 -11.82
N ASP A 34 -9.44 -10.96 -12.43
CA ASP A 34 -10.04 -11.16 -13.75
C ASP A 34 -11.55 -10.89 -13.73
N ARG A 35 -12.25 -11.32 -12.66
CA ARG A 35 -13.68 -11.03 -12.45
C ARG A 35 -13.95 -9.53 -12.31
N TRP A 36 -13.11 -8.81 -11.56
CA TRP A 36 -13.30 -7.37 -11.37
C TRP A 36 -12.94 -6.55 -12.61
N ALA A 37 -11.92 -6.96 -13.38
CA ALA A 37 -11.61 -6.37 -14.67
C ALA A 37 -12.80 -6.46 -15.64
N ALA A 38 -13.46 -7.63 -15.68
CA ALA A 38 -14.66 -7.84 -16.47
C ALA A 38 -15.85 -7.01 -15.95
N LYS A 39 -16.08 -6.97 -14.63
CA LYS A 39 -17.16 -6.19 -13.99
C LYS A 39 -17.05 -4.69 -14.27
N LEU A 40 -15.84 -4.15 -14.29
CA LEU A 40 -15.56 -2.74 -14.55
C LEU A 40 -15.50 -2.39 -16.04
N GLY A 41 -15.58 -3.39 -16.93
CA GLY A 41 -15.43 -3.18 -18.37
C GLY A 41 -14.08 -2.57 -18.76
N VAL A 42 -13.00 -2.99 -18.08
CA VAL A 42 -11.67 -2.40 -18.30
C VAL A 42 -11.20 -2.69 -19.73
N ALA A 43 -10.86 -1.64 -20.47
CA ALA A 43 -10.38 -1.74 -21.84
C ALA A 43 -9.04 -2.49 -21.97
N GLU A 44 -8.18 -2.38 -20.95
CA GLU A 44 -6.85 -2.99 -20.88
C GLU A 44 -6.72 -3.91 -19.64
N PRO A 45 -7.30 -5.13 -19.67
CA PRO A 45 -7.30 -6.02 -18.51
C PRO A 45 -5.89 -6.39 -18.03
N GLY A 46 -4.93 -6.48 -18.95
CA GLY A 46 -3.52 -6.74 -18.63
C GLY A 46 -2.89 -5.62 -17.80
N MET A 47 -3.16 -4.36 -18.15
CA MET A 47 -2.70 -3.20 -17.39
C MET A 47 -3.33 -3.17 -15.99
N PHE A 48 -4.64 -3.41 -15.91
CA PHE A 48 -5.33 -3.50 -14.62
C PHE A 48 -4.72 -4.58 -13.73
N ARG A 49 -4.49 -5.78 -14.27
CA ARG A 49 -3.85 -6.88 -13.54
C ARG A 49 -2.46 -6.51 -13.07
N ALA A 50 -1.64 -5.88 -13.91
CA ALA A 50 -0.30 -5.43 -13.53
C ALA A 50 -0.34 -4.40 -12.40
N CYS A 51 -1.25 -3.42 -12.47
CA CYS A 51 -1.41 -2.42 -11.41
C CYS A 51 -1.89 -3.02 -10.10
N ILE A 52 -2.89 -3.91 -10.13
CA ILE A 52 -3.37 -4.61 -8.92
C ILE A 52 -2.23 -5.43 -8.30
N ARG A 53 -1.40 -6.11 -9.11
CA ARG A 53 -0.25 -6.89 -8.63
C ARG A 53 0.85 -6.03 -8.03
N ALA A 54 1.12 -4.85 -8.61
CA ALA A 54 2.09 -3.92 -8.04
C ALA A 54 1.63 -3.40 -6.67
N MET A 55 0.35 -3.01 -6.54
CA MET A 55 -0.24 -2.62 -5.26
C MET A 55 -0.24 -3.78 -4.25
N ASP A 56 -0.53 -4.99 -4.72
CA ASP A 56 -0.52 -6.21 -3.92
C ASP A 56 0.85 -6.48 -3.31
N GLY A 57 1.92 -6.38 -4.09
CA GLY A 57 3.30 -6.55 -3.61
C GLY A 57 3.64 -5.59 -2.47
N VAL A 58 3.41 -4.29 -2.67
CA VAL A 58 3.68 -3.27 -1.64
C VAL A 58 2.86 -3.50 -0.38
N TYR A 59 1.59 -3.90 -0.53
CA TYR A 59 0.72 -4.17 0.61
C TYR A 59 1.20 -5.40 1.40
N LEU A 60 1.60 -6.48 0.73
CA LEU A 60 2.12 -7.68 1.38
C LEU A 60 3.46 -7.42 2.07
N ASP A 61 4.34 -6.65 1.45
CA ASP A 61 5.62 -6.24 2.03
C ASP A 61 5.38 -5.44 3.32
N HIS A 62 4.38 -4.56 3.34
CA HIS A 62 4.03 -3.82 4.56
C HIS A 62 3.34 -4.70 5.60
N ALA A 63 2.35 -5.50 5.19
CA ALA A 63 1.46 -6.20 6.11
C ALA A 63 2.08 -7.47 6.72
N ASN A 64 3.10 -8.04 6.09
CA ASN A 64 3.83 -9.20 6.61
C ASN A 64 5.15 -8.81 7.32
N LYS A 65 5.47 -7.51 7.47
CA LYS A 65 6.63 -7.07 8.28
C LYS A 65 6.52 -7.57 9.70
N ARG A 66 7.62 -8.10 10.23
CA ARG A 66 7.70 -8.51 11.64
C ARG A 66 8.03 -7.30 12.52
N PRO A 67 7.63 -7.29 13.81
CA PRO A 67 7.87 -6.15 14.71
C PRO A 67 9.36 -5.85 14.96
N ASP A 68 10.24 -6.83 14.75
CA ASP A 68 11.70 -6.74 14.91
C ASP A 68 12.43 -6.25 13.65
N GLU A 69 11.74 -6.15 12.51
CA GLU A 69 12.22 -5.50 11.29
C GLU A 69 11.77 -4.03 11.29
N GLU A 70 12.32 -3.22 12.21
CA GLU A 70 12.34 -1.78 12.00
C GLU A 70 13.06 -1.51 10.68
N ASP A 71 12.41 -0.76 9.80
CA ASP A 71 13.00 -0.41 8.53
C ASP A 71 14.38 0.22 8.76
N VAL A 72 15.40 -0.30 8.08
CA VAL A 72 16.53 0.53 7.63
C VAL A 72 15.95 1.50 6.59
N ILE A 73 15.13 2.45 7.06
CA ILE A 73 14.90 3.72 6.38
C ILE A 73 16.28 4.37 6.43
N MET A 74 17.03 4.28 5.33
CA MET A 74 18.05 5.29 5.06
C MET A 74 17.34 6.64 5.17
N PRO A 75 17.62 7.46 6.19
CA PRO A 75 16.93 8.73 6.30
C PRO A 75 17.44 9.59 5.15
N GLU A 76 16.56 9.94 4.20
CA GLU A 76 16.79 11.20 3.50
C GLU A 76 17.01 12.28 4.56
N PRO A 77 18.01 13.16 4.41
CA PRO A 77 18.33 14.15 5.42
C PRO A 77 17.10 15.04 5.64
N ARG A 78 16.43 14.88 6.78
CA ARG A 78 15.34 15.77 7.18
C ARG A 78 15.94 17.17 7.30
N LYS A 79 15.49 18.09 6.44
CA LYS A 79 15.88 19.50 6.50
C LYS A 79 15.55 20.03 7.91
N PRO A 80 16.48 20.73 8.59
CA PRO A 80 16.21 21.26 9.92
C PRO A 80 15.20 22.40 9.77
N GLY A 81 13.97 22.16 10.21
CA GLY A 81 12.85 23.10 10.09
C GLY A 81 11.86 22.95 11.24
N THR A 82 12.12 23.72 12.30
CA THR A 82 11.10 24.43 13.07
C THR A 82 10.02 23.60 13.79
N LEU A 83 10.35 22.96 14.92
CA LEU A 83 9.51 22.98 16.13
C LEU A 83 10.24 22.32 17.30
N GLY A 84 10.85 23.12 18.17
CA GLY A 84 11.56 22.62 19.35
C GLY A 84 12.41 23.67 20.05
N PHE A 85 11.92 24.91 20.12
CA PHE A 85 12.55 25.99 20.88
C PHE A 85 11.55 26.56 21.88
N LEU A 86 11.22 25.82 22.93
CA LEU A 86 10.56 26.40 24.11
C LEU A 86 10.56 25.50 25.36
N LEU A 87 11.67 24.93 25.84
CA LEU A 87 11.74 24.46 27.25
C LEU A 87 13.16 24.07 27.69
N ALA A 88 14.10 25.03 27.66
CA ALA A 88 15.38 24.85 28.36
C ALA A 88 16.03 26.19 28.76
N THR A 89 15.30 27.06 29.46
CA THR A 89 15.89 28.16 30.24
C THR A 89 15.06 28.44 31.50
N ALA A 90 15.35 27.72 32.59
CA ALA A 90 15.11 28.14 33.98
C ALA A 90 15.69 27.05 34.91
N GLY A 91 16.94 27.23 35.36
CA GLY A 91 17.23 27.49 36.79
C GLY A 91 17.65 26.18 37.47
N LYS A 92 18.72 26.09 38.25
CA LYS A 92 19.63 27.05 38.88
C LYS A 92 20.89 26.28 39.26
#